data_AF-A0A183TJY6-F1
#
_entry.id   AF-A0A183TJY6-F1
#
_cell.length_a   1.000
_cell.length_b   1.000
_cell.length_c   1.000
_cell.angle_alpha   90.00
_cell.angle_beta   90.00
_cell.angle_gamma   90.00
#
_symmetry.space_group_name_H-M   'P 1'
#
loop_
_entity.id
_entity.type
_entity.pdbx_description
1 polymer ?
#
loop_
_entity_poly.entity_id
_entity_poly.type
_entity_poly.pdbx_seq_one_letter_code
_entity_poly.pdbx_strand_id
1 'polypeptide(L)'
;MYSSPRLALTTSKLQRSLQARFCPLSKVSTTACGHTWGVAQCRPFTTSLSRQQQEGRDLSRHSAEAEQVMQLNPRVSHTAKVKPTNETREERKMWKRNADKDSYTSPSLRFDFSDIKHTTLSERGALREAARCLRCADAPCQHSCPTQLDIKTFIHDISKRNYYGAAKAILSDNPVGLTCGMVCPTSDLCAGGCNLTATEEGAINIGGLQQFAVE
;
A
#
# COMPACT_ATOMS: atom_id res chain seq x y z
N MET A 1 8.50 24.32 53.83
CA MET A 1 7.10 24.80 53.69
C MET A 1 6.68 24.64 52.24
N TYR A 2 5.73 23.72 52.01
CA TYR A 2 4.56 23.84 51.11
C TYR A 2 4.78 24.34 49.67
N SER A 3 4.25 23.75 48.60
CA SER A 3 3.39 22.60 48.36
C SER A 3 3.31 22.41 46.84
N SER A 4 3.12 21.17 46.41
CA SER A 4 2.67 20.86 45.05
C SER A 4 1.34 21.55 44.71
N PRO A 5 1.04 21.70 43.42
CA PRO A 5 -0.28 21.40 42.90
C PRO A 5 -0.24 20.21 41.94
N ARG A 6 -1.10 19.23 42.24
CA ARG A 6 -1.64 18.22 41.33
C ARG A 6 -2.72 18.83 40.44
N LEU A 7 -3.10 18.05 39.40
CA LEU A 7 -4.33 18.08 38.57
C LEU A 7 -4.04 18.53 37.12
N ALA A 8 -4.60 17.93 36.07
CA ALA A 8 -5.40 16.72 35.93
C ALA A 8 -5.35 16.32 34.44
N LEU A 9 -5.03 15.06 34.15
CA LEU A 9 -5.22 14.50 32.82
C LEU A 9 -6.70 14.15 32.66
N THR A 10 -7.43 14.92 31.86
CA THR A 10 -8.77 14.56 31.41
C THR A 10 -8.65 13.59 30.24
N THR A 11 -8.73 12.30 30.54
CA THR A 11 -9.02 11.26 29.54
C THR A 11 -10.54 11.23 29.31
N SER A 12 -11.00 11.81 28.20
CA SER A 12 -12.39 11.68 27.76
C SER A 12 -12.50 10.67 26.60
N LYS A 13 -13.10 9.53 26.95
CA LYS A 13 -14.10 8.80 26.16
C LYS A 13 -13.71 8.35 24.75
N LEU A 14 -13.47 7.04 24.58
CA LEU A 14 -14.24 6.22 23.64
C LEU A 14 -13.97 4.73 23.90
N GLN A 15 -14.85 4.13 24.71
CA GLN A 15 -14.90 2.69 24.90
C GLN A 15 -16.36 2.25 24.79
N ARG A 16 -16.55 1.17 24.02
CA ARG A 16 -17.76 0.31 23.90
C ARG A 16 -18.90 0.87 23.04
N SER A 17 -19.09 0.25 21.87
CA SER A 17 -20.13 -0.77 21.67
C SER A 17 -20.45 -0.90 20.16
N LEU A 18 -19.89 -1.89 19.47
CA LEU A 18 -20.49 -2.38 18.23
C LEU A 18 -21.27 -3.65 18.55
N GLN A 19 -22.55 -3.43 18.84
CA GLN A 19 -23.58 -4.45 18.86
C GLN A 19 -23.86 -4.90 17.44
N ALA A 20 -23.88 -6.21 17.25
CA ALA A 20 -24.43 -6.88 16.09
C ALA A 20 -25.90 -6.47 15.88
N ARG A 21 -26.26 -6.09 14.65
CA ARG A 21 -27.65 -5.98 14.24
C ARG A 21 -28.12 -7.32 13.68
N PHE A 22 -29.04 -7.91 14.44
CA PHE A 22 -29.94 -8.97 14.06
C PHE A 22 -30.83 -8.56 12.88
N CYS A 23 -31.08 -9.51 11.97
CA CYS A 23 -32.15 -9.49 10.99
C CYS A 23 -33.46 -10.00 11.64
N PRO A 24 -34.66 -9.56 11.21
CA PRO A 24 -35.86 -9.55 12.04
C PRO A 24 -36.68 -10.85 11.95
N LEU A 25 -37.24 -11.25 13.09
CA LEU A 25 -38.26 -12.29 13.20
C LEU A 25 -39.64 -11.75 12.82
N SER A 26 -40.34 -12.59 12.07
CA SER A 26 -41.72 -12.47 11.62
C SER A 26 -42.72 -12.48 12.78
N LYS A 27 -43.80 -11.71 12.61
CA LYS A 27 -45.01 -11.73 13.43
C LYS A 27 -45.76 -13.04 13.18
N VAL A 28 -46.13 -13.76 14.24
CA VAL A 28 -47.28 -14.67 14.22
C VAL A 28 -48.14 -14.41 15.46
N SER A 29 -49.41 -14.19 15.18
CA SER A 29 -50.50 -13.75 16.04
C SER A 29 -50.90 -14.83 17.06
N THR A 30 -51.19 -14.37 18.27
CA THR A 30 -51.96 -15.08 19.31
C THR A 30 -53.42 -15.23 18.91
N THR A 31 -53.98 -16.44 19.02
CA THR A 31 -55.37 -16.67 19.45
C THR A 31 -55.65 -18.15 19.79
N ALA A 32 -56.49 -18.31 20.82
CA ALA A 32 -57.40 -19.43 21.13
C ALA A 32 -56.96 -20.51 22.15
N CYS A 33 -57.71 -20.48 23.25
CA CYS A 33 -57.86 -21.46 24.33
C CYS A 33 -58.33 -22.84 23.85
N GLY A 34 -58.02 -23.88 24.65
CA GLY A 34 -58.70 -25.17 24.62
C GLY A 34 -58.01 -26.23 25.47
N HIS A 35 -58.65 -26.62 26.57
CA HIS A 35 -58.20 -27.65 27.51
C HIS A 35 -58.04 -29.04 26.84
N THR A 36 -57.01 -29.79 27.25
CA THR A 36 -57.09 -31.17 27.78
C THR A 36 -55.69 -31.66 28.13
N TRP A 37 -55.55 -32.25 29.32
CA TRP A 37 -54.30 -32.81 29.83
C TRP A 37 -53.96 -34.09 29.07
N GLY A 38 -53.06 -33.99 28.09
CA GLY A 38 -52.42 -35.13 27.44
C GLY A 38 -50.97 -35.22 27.88
N VAL A 39 -50.57 -36.35 28.47
CA VAL A 39 -49.20 -36.66 28.87
C VAL A 39 -48.31 -36.63 27.62
N ALA A 40 -47.64 -35.50 27.37
CA ALA A 40 -46.64 -35.39 26.32
C ALA A 40 -45.39 -36.15 26.78
N GLN A 41 -45.28 -37.39 26.31
CA GLN A 41 -44.07 -38.20 26.43
C GLN A 41 -42.87 -37.37 25.96
N CYS A 42 -41.86 -37.22 26.82
CA CYS A 42 -40.56 -36.70 26.45
C CYS A 42 -40.01 -37.56 25.31
N ARG A 43 -40.12 -37.09 24.06
CA ARG A 43 -39.28 -37.64 23.00
C ARG A 43 -37.85 -37.26 23.35
N PRO A 44 -36.92 -38.22 23.50
CA PRO A 44 -35.53 -37.87 23.70
C PRO A 44 -35.11 -37.00 22.53
N PHE A 45 -34.60 -35.81 22.83
CA PHE A 45 -33.89 -35.00 21.87
C PHE A 45 -32.75 -35.88 21.36
N THR A 46 -32.90 -36.42 20.16
CA THR A 46 -31.84 -37.19 19.51
C THR A 46 -30.72 -36.21 19.21
N THR A 47 -29.82 -36.02 20.17
CA THR A 47 -28.45 -35.61 19.94
C THR A 47 -27.76 -36.72 19.14
N SER A 48 -28.16 -36.90 17.88
CA SER A 48 -27.53 -37.85 16.96
C SER A 48 -27.05 -37.21 15.66
N LEU A 49 -27.15 -35.89 15.52
CA LEU A 49 -26.45 -35.15 14.46
C LEU A 49 -25.69 -33.98 15.08
N SER A 50 -24.47 -34.25 15.57
CA SER A 50 -23.36 -33.29 15.64
C SER A 50 -22.17 -33.79 16.46
N ARG A 51 -22.29 -34.92 17.19
CA ARG A 51 -21.17 -35.46 17.98
C ARG A 51 -20.22 -36.37 17.19
N GLN A 52 -20.67 -36.96 16.09
CA GLN A 52 -19.84 -37.86 15.26
C GLN A 52 -18.90 -37.14 14.26
N GLN A 53 -18.99 -35.80 14.10
CA GLN A 53 -18.14 -35.08 13.14
C GLN A 53 -16.85 -34.48 13.74
N GLN A 54 -16.57 -34.74 15.02
CA GLN A 54 -15.40 -34.21 15.73
C GLN A 54 -14.44 -35.29 16.25
N GLU A 55 -14.63 -36.55 15.91
CA GLU A 55 -13.65 -37.60 16.23
C GLU A 55 -12.70 -37.77 15.04
N GLY A 56 -11.46 -37.28 15.19
CA GLY A 56 -10.38 -37.48 14.23
C GLY A 56 -9.88 -36.24 13.47
N ARG A 57 -10.14 -35.02 13.94
CA ARG A 57 -9.58 -33.81 13.32
C ARG A 57 -8.15 -33.60 13.79
N ASP A 58 -7.17 -33.96 12.97
CA ASP A 58 -5.76 -33.66 13.21
C ASP A 58 -5.59 -32.13 13.25
N LEU A 59 -5.32 -31.60 14.46
CA LEU A 59 -5.19 -30.15 14.70
C LEU A 59 -3.96 -29.55 14.02
N SER A 60 -2.98 -30.38 13.67
CA SER A 60 -1.76 -29.94 12.98
C SER A 60 -1.96 -29.76 11.48
N ARG A 61 -3.03 -30.34 10.91
CA ARG A 61 -3.34 -30.27 9.49
C ARG A 61 -4.37 -29.19 9.19
N HIS A 62 -4.19 -28.53 8.06
CA HIS A 62 -5.14 -27.56 7.55
C HIS A 62 -6.46 -28.22 7.13
N SER A 63 -7.58 -27.51 7.32
CA SER A 63 -8.87 -27.93 6.74
C SER A 63 -8.84 -27.82 5.22
N ALA A 64 -9.74 -28.53 4.52
CA ALA A 64 -9.84 -28.47 3.06
C ALA A 64 -10.03 -27.03 2.54
N GLU A 65 -10.80 -26.21 3.27
CA GLU A 65 -11.00 -24.79 2.97
C GLU A 65 -9.69 -23.99 3.13
N ALA A 66 -8.91 -24.26 4.18
CA ALA A 66 -7.61 -23.62 4.38
C ALA A 66 -6.59 -24.07 3.32
N GLU A 67 -6.57 -25.36 2.97
CA GLU A 67 -5.76 -25.90 1.87
C GLU A 67 -6.10 -25.22 0.54
N GLN A 68 -7.38 -24.92 0.28
CA GLN A 68 -7.83 -24.19 -0.90
C GLN A 68 -7.30 -22.74 -0.94
N VAL A 69 -7.31 -22.03 0.19
CA VAL A 69 -6.74 -20.67 0.27
C VAL A 69 -5.22 -20.69 0.03
N MET A 70 -4.52 -21.75 0.46
CA MET A 70 -3.07 -21.87 0.35
C MET A 70 -2.56 -22.41 -1.00
N GLN A 71 -3.42 -22.51 -2.02
CA GLN A 71 -3.03 -23.05 -3.34
C GLN A 71 -1.88 -22.27 -4.01
N LEU A 72 -1.80 -20.96 -3.82
CA LEU A 72 -0.76 -20.10 -4.42
C LEU A 72 0.44 -19.82 -3.50
N ASN A 73 0.45 -20.38 -2.28
CA ASN A 73 1.54 -20.18 -1.35
C ASN A 73 2.85 -20.78 -1.91
N PRO A 74 3.98 -20.03 -1.96
CA PRO A 74 5.23 -20.55 -2.49
C PRO A 74 5.67 -21.83 -1.76
N ARG A 75 5.87 -22.90 -2.53
CA ARG A 75 6.45 -24.17 -2.09
C ARG A 75 7.70 -24.46 -2.92
N VAL A 76 8.72 -25.02 -2.27
CA VAL A 76 9.93 -25.47 -2.97
C VAL A 76 9.55 -26.63 -3.88
N SER A 77 9.83 -26.52 -5.18
CA SER A 77 9.67 -27.64 -6.11
C SER A 77 10.93 -28.48 -6.13
N HIS A 78 10.81 -29.78 -5.84
CA HIS A 78 11.92 -30.73 -5.87
C HIS A 78 12.30 -31.20 -7.28
N THR A 79 11.46 -30.91 -8.26
CA THR A 79 11.63 -31.32 -9.66
C THR A 79 11.55 -30.12 -10.61
N ALA A 80 12.08 -30.28 -11.82
CA ALA A 80 11.97 -29.27 -12.86
C ALA A 80 10.51 -29.14 -13.34
N LYS A 81 10.07 -27.90 -13.59
CA LYS A 81 8.74 -27.63 -14.17
C LYS A 81 8.83 -27.77 -15.69
N VAL A 82 8.02 -28.65 -16.26
CA VAL A 82 7.91 -28.82 -17.71
C VAL A 82 6.66 -28.09 -18.19
N LYS A 83 6.85 -27.07 -19.03
CA LYS A 83 5.77 -26.38 -19.74
C LYS A 83 6.15 -26.23 -21.22
N PRO A 84 5.24 -26.50 -22.16
CA PRO A 84 5.53 -26.33 -23.58
C PRO A 84 5.58 -24.83 -23.95
N THR A 85 6.31 -24.53 -25.02
CA THR A 85 6.58 -23.13 -25.41
C THR A 85 5.32 -22.36 -25.81
N ASN A 86 4.31 -23.02 -26.37
CA ASN A 86 3.02 -22.41 -26.70
C ASN A 86 2.30 -21.88 -25.45
N GLU A 87 2.20 -22.69 -24.39
CA GLU A 87 1.56 -22.29 -23.13
C GLU A 87 2.28 -21.10 -22.49
N THR A 88 3.62 -21.11 -22.46
CA THR A 88 4.39 -19.98 -21.89
C THR A 88 4.20 -18.67 -22.68
N ARG A 89 3.93 -18.75 -23.99
CA ARG A 89 3.64 -17.57 -24.82
C ARG A 89 2.26 -16.99 -24.53
N GLU A 90 1.28 -17.83 -24.28
CA GLU A 90 -0.07 -17.40 -23.88
C GLU A 90 -0.06 -16.84 -22.46
N GLU A 91 0.59 -17.52 -21.52
CA GLU A 91 0.76 -17.06 -20.13
C GLU A 91 1.44 -15.69 -20.07
N ARG A 92 2.44 -15.43 -20.93
CA ARG A 92 3.13 -14.13 -20.97
C ARG A 92 2.18 -12.97 -21.27
N LYS A 93 1.15 -13.18 -22.10
CA LYS A 93 0.17 -12.14 -22.43
C LYS A 93 -0.69 -11.78 -21.22
N MET A 94 -1.05 -12.77 -20.41
CA MET A 94 -1.88 -12.59 -19.21
C MET A 94 -1.20 -11.73 -18.14
N TRP A 95 0.12 -11.87 -17.97
CA TRP A 95 0.88 -11.19 -16.91
C TRP A 95 1.61 -9.92 -17.38
N LYS A 96 1.36 -9.45 -18.60
CA LYS A 96 2.03 -8.28 -19.19
C LYS A 96 1.62 -7.00 -18.44
N ARG A 97 2.60 -6.29 -17.86
CA ARG A 97 2.39 -5.01 -17.15
C ARG A 97 2.85 -3.78 -17.92
N ASN A 98 3.96 -3.89 -18.64
CA ASN A 98 4.54 -2.78 -19.41
C ASN A 98 3.94 -2.73 -20.82
N ALA A 99 4.13 -1.60 -21.51
CA ALA A 99 3.75 -1.44 -22.90
C ALA A 99 4.23 -2.62 -23.77
N ASP A 100 3.37 -3.05 -24.69
CA ASP A 100 3.75 -4.13 -25.59
C ASP A 100 4.65 -3.61 -26.70
N LYS A 101 5.70 -4.37 -27.01
CA LYS A 101 6.66 -3.98 -28.06
C LYS A 101 6.09 -4.24 -29.45
N ASP A 102 5.24 -5.26 -29.57
CA ASP A 102 4.69 -5.73 -30.84
C ASP A 102 3.37 -5.03 -31.21
N SER A 103 2.83 -4.19 -30.31
CA SER A 103 1.59 -3.44 -30.55
C SER A 103 1.90 -2.09 -31.19
N TYR A 104 1.39 -1.87 -32.40
CA TYR A 104 1.50 -0.58 -33.12
C TYR A 104 0.28 0.33 -32.90
N THR A 105 -0.70 -0.13 -32.12
CA THR A 105 -1.93 0.62 -31.85
C THR A 105 -1.80 1.37 -30.54
N SER A 106 -1.77 2.71 -30.61
CA SER A 106 -1.90 3.55 -29.43
C SER A 106 -3.37 3.56 -28.95
N PRO A 107 -3.62 3.53 -27.63
CA PRO A 107 -4.96 3.80 -27.11
C PRO A 107 -5.41 5.21 -27.53
N SER A 108 -6.74 5.41 -27.65
CA SER A 108 -7.29 6.75 -27.90
C SER A 108 -7.09 7.63 -26.67
N LEU A 109 -6.31 8.71 -26.80
CA LEU A 109 -6.03 9.68 -25.73
C LEU A 109 -6.88 10.96 -25.87
N ARG A 110 -8.02 10.88 -26.57
CA ARG A 110 -8.86 12.05 -26.82
C ARG A 110 -9.47 12.55 -25.51
N PHE A 111 -9.19 13.81 -25.15
CA PHE A 111 -9.63 14.47 -23.91
C PHE A 111 -9.09 13.87 -22.60
N ASP A 112 -7.99 13.12 -22.65
CA ASP A 112 -7.28 12.67 -21.45
C ASP A 112 -6.16 13.66 -21.09
N PHE A 113 -6.24 14.25 -19.90
CA PHE A 113 -5.25 15.18 -19.35
C PHE A 113 -4.66 14.65 -18.03
N SER A 114 -4.70 13.34 -17.83
CA SER A 114 -4.05 12.68 -16.68
C SER A 114 -2.53 12.94 -16.67
N ASP A 115 -1.93 12.88 -15.48
CA ASP A 115 -0.49 13.08 -15.33
C ASP A 115 0.28 11.88 -15.90
N ILE A 116 1.00 12.11 -17.01
CA ILE A 116 1.83 11.11 -17.69
C ILE A 116 3.30 11.12 -17.26
N LYS A 117 3.68 12.02 -16.33
CA LYS A 117 5.07 12.12 -15.90
C LYS A 117 5.53 10.84 -15.21
N HIS A 118 6.61 10.25 -15.72
CA HIS A 118 7.25 9.08 -15.10
C HIS A 118 8.01 9.43 -13.82
N THR A 119 8.23 10.73 -13.56
CA THR A 119 8.95 11.24 -12.39
C THR A 119 8.06 11.49 -11.18
N THR A 120 6.73 11.51 -11.32
CA THR A 120 5.82 11.75 -10.18
C THR A 120 5.93 10.65 -9.13
N LEU A 121 6.10 11.03 -7.86
CA LEU A 121 6.33 10.09 -6.75
C LEU A 121 5.20 10.16 -5.72
N SER A 122 4.73 8.99 -5.26
CA SER A 122 3.94 8.88 -4.03
C SER A 122 4.84 8.97 -2.80
N GLU A 123 4.29 9.26 -1.61
CA GLU A 123 5.08 9.31 -0.36
C GLU A 123 5.96 8.07 -0.16
N ARG A 124 5.41 6.88 -0.40
CA ARG A 124 6.17 5.63 -0.31
C ARG A 124 7.35 5.59 -1.29
N GLY A 125 7.14 6.08 -2.51
CA GLY A 125 8.19 6.17 -3.53
C GLY A 125 9.24 7.23 -3.18
N ALA A 126 8.80 8.40 -2.75
CA ALA A 126 9.65 9.51 -2.35
C ALA A 126 10.55 9.14 -1.16
N LEU A 127 10.02 8.49 -0.12
CA LEU A 127 10.82 8.05 1.01
C LEU A 127 11.88 7.01 0.63
N ARG A 128 11.55 6.09 -0.28
CA ARG A 128 12.51 5.10 -0.79
C ARG A 128 13.63 5.78 -1.58
N GLU A 129 13.27 6.68 -2.48
CA GLU A 129 14.23 7.39 -3.32
C GLU A 129 15.10 8.36 -2.52
N ALA A 130 14.52 9.06 -1.54
CA ALA A 130 15.25 9.92 -0.61
C ALA A 130 16.21 9.14 0.30
N ALA A 131 15.86 7.90 0.66
CA ALA A 131 16.76 7.00 1.39
C ALA A 131 17.90 6.46 0.52
N ARG A 132 17.70 6.36 -0.80
CA ARG A 132 18.71 5.92 -1.78
C ARG A 132 19.79 6.97 -2.03
N CYS A 133 19.46 8.25 -1.85
CA CYS A 133 20.42 9.35 -2.05
C CYS A 133 21.62 9.25 -1.10
N LEU A 134 22.84 9.30 -1.66
CA LEU A 134 24.11 9.25 -0.91
C LEU A 134 24.40 10.50 -0.07
N ARG A 135 23.69 11.63 -0.33
CA ARG A 135 23.92 12.92 0.33
C ARG A 135 25.38 13.37 0.25
N CYS A 136 25.89 13.39 -0.98
CA CYS A 136 27.28 13.71 -1.30
C CYS A 136 27.76 14.99 -0.60
N ALA A 137 29.02 15.01 -0.17
CA ALA A 137 29.71 16.28 0.10
C ALA A 137 29.96 16.98 -1.23
N ASP A 138 29.83 18.32 -1.24
CA ASP A 138 30.00 19.15 -2.44
C ASP A 138 29.28 18.57 -3.67
N ALA A 139 27.95 18.54 -3.60
CA ALA A 139 27.16 17.71 -4.49
C ALA A 139 27.21 18.24 -5.94
N PRO A 140 27.67 17.44 -6.92
CA PRO A 140 27.74 17.90 -8.31
C PRO A 140 26.36 18.23 -8.88
N CYS A 141 25.30 17.58 -8.39
CA CYS A 141 23.93 17.90 -8.77
C CYS A 141 23.50 19.33 -8.39
N GLN A 142 24.07 19.92 -7.33
CA GLN A 142 23.81 21.30 -6.95
C GLN A 142 24.51 22.27 -7.91
N HIS A 143 25.76 21.98 -8.28
CA HIS A 143 26.52 22.78 -9.27
C HIS A 143 25.88 22.74 -10.67
N SER A 144 25.29 21.61 -11.06
CA SER A 144 24.56 21.48 -12.32
C SER A 144 23.17 22.14 -12.30
N CYS A 145 22.68 22.57 -11.14
CA CYS A 145 21.39 23.25 -11.03
C CYS A 145 21.56 24.76 -11.30
N PRO A 146 20.79 25.36 -12.22
CA PRO A 146 20.93 26.78 -12.55
C PRO A 146 20.59 27.71 -11.38
N THR A 147 19.75 27.26 -10.44
CA THR A 147 19.40 28.00 -9.23
C THR A 147 20.22 27.58 -8.01
N GLN A 148 21.22 26.71 -8.18
CA GLN A 148 22.11 26.20 -7.11
C GLN A 148 21.37 25.64 -5.88
N LEU A 149 20.23 24.98 -6.11
CA LEU A 149 19.42 24.37 -5.06
C LEU A 149 20.23 23.42 -4.17
N ASP A 150 20.08 23.54 -2.85
CA ASP A 150 20.68 22.59 -1.91
C ASP A 150 19.92 21.25 -1.91
N ILE A 151 20.24 20.42 -2.92
CA ILE A 151 19.64 19.11 -3.15
C ILE A 151 19.92 18.14 -2.01
N LYS A 152 21.05 18.30 -1.32
CA LYS A 152 21.42 17.43 -0.22
C LYS A 152 20.49 17.62 0.97
N THR A 153 20.27 18.87 1.40
CA THR A 153 19.45 19.15 2.59
C THR A 153 17.99 18.85 2.36
N PHE A 154 17.38 19.25 1.24
CA PHE A 154 15.96 18.99 1.05
C PHE A 154 15.66 17.48 0.92
N ILE A 155 16.51 16.71 0.23
CA ILE A 155 16.33 15.24 0.14
C ILE A 155 16.52 14.60 1.52
N HIS A 156 17.46 15.11 2.31
CA HIS A 156 17.64 14.65 3.68
C HIS A 156 16.40 14.91 4.54
N ASP A 157 15.79 16.08 4.41
CA ASP A 157 14.56 16.44 5.11
C ASP A 157 13.37 15.55 4.67
N ILE A 158 13.23 15.23 3.39
CA ILE A 158 12.24 14.26 2.89
C ILE A 158 12.45 12.89 3.57
N SER A 159 13.70 12.41 3.65
CA SER A 159 14.01 11.12 4.28
C SER A 159 13.62 11.06 5.77
N LYS A 160 13.63 12.23 6.45
CA LYS A 160 13.23 12.40 7.85
C LYS A 160 11.73 12.70 8.01
N ARG A 161 10.96 12.70 6.92
CA ARG A 161 9.55 13.12 6.89
C ARG A 161 9.34 14.59 7.28
N ASN A 162 10.36 15.42 7.14
CA ASN A 162 10.28 16.86 7.32
C ASN A 162 9.97 17.54 5.98
N TYR A 163 8.77 17.32 5.45
CA TYR A 163 8.39 17.84 4.12
C TYR A 163 8.39 19.37 4.09
N TYR A 164 7.98 20.02 5.18
CA TYR A 164 8.00 21.48 5.29
C TYR A 164 9.43 22.06 5.24
N GLY A 165 10.39 21.44 5.92
CA GLY A 165 11.81 21.84 5.85
C GLY A 165 12.36 21.71 4.43
N ALA A 166 12.03 20.61 3.76
CA ALA A 166 12.40 20.39 2.37
C ALA A 166 11.80 21.45 1.44
N ALA A 167 10.50 21.72 1.55
CA ALA A 167 9.81 22.75 0.76
C ALA A 167 10.41 24.14 0.99
N LYS A 168 10.72 24.48 2.24
CA LYS A 168 11.33 25.76 2.61
C LYS A 168 12.71 25.93 1.97
N ALA A 169 13.54 24.89 1.98
CA ALA A 169 14.86 24.89 1.34
C ALA A 169 14.75 25.01 -0.19
N ILE A 170 13.75 24.35 -0.80
CA ILE A 170 13.52 24.47 -2.24
C ILE A 170 13.07 25.88 -2.61
N LEU A 171 12.09 26.42 -1.88
CA LEU A 171 11.46 27.70 -2.17
C LEU A 171 12.33 28.90 -1.79
N SER A 172 13.35 28.73 -0.92
CA SER A 172 14.30 29.80 -0.60
C SER A 172 15.17 30.16 -1.79
N ASP A 173 15.59 29.17 -2.57
CA ASP A 173 16.49 29.37 -3.71
C ASP A 173 15.71 29.48 -5.02
N ASN A 174 14.57 28.77 -5.12
CA ASN A 174 13.73 28.75 -6.31
C ASN A 174 12.24 29.02 -5.96
N PRO A 175 11.72 30.24 -6.19
CA PRO A 175 10.34 30.59 -5.87
C PRO A 175 9.29 29.83 -6.70
N VAL A 176 9.70 29.22 -7.83
CA VAL A 176 8.85 28.37 -8.69
C VAL A 176 9.21 26.89 -8.56
N GLY A 177 9.58 26.47 -7.33
CA GLY A 177 10.02 25.12 -7.00
C GLY A 177 9.11 23.99 -7.49
N LEU A 178 7.79 24.13 -7.34
CA LEU A 178 6.82 23.12 -7.79
C LEU A 178 6.83 22.95 -9.32
N THR A 179 6.78 24.07 -10.06
CA THR A 179 6.81 24.06 -11.52
C THR A 179 8.09 23.42 -12.02
N CYS A 180 9.24 23.81 -11.46
CA CYS A 180 10.54 23.24 -11.81
C CYS A 180 10.60 21.74 -11.49
N GLY A 181 10.04 21.27 -10.38
CA GLY A 181 9.97 19.83 -10.07
C GLY A 181 9.24 19.03 -11.14
N MET A 182 8.23 19.63 -11.79
CA MET A 182 7.43 18.96 -12.82
C MET A 182 8.02 19.04 -14.24
N VAL A 183 8.63 20.16 -14.63
CA VAL A 183 9.00 20.41 -16.04
C VAL A 183 10.50 20.46 -16.32
N CYS A 184 11.34 20.42 -15.29
CA CYS A 184 12.79 20.54 -15.45
C CYS A 184 13.37 19.36 -16.26
N PRO A 185 14.21 19.61 -17.30
CA PRO A 185 14.94 18.59 -18.02
C PRO A 185 16.10 18.07 -17.15
N THR A 186 15.77 17.29 -16.12
CA THR A 186 16.73 16.87 -15.08
C THR A 186 17.89 16.04 -15.62
N SER A 187 17.70 15.30 -16.72
CA SER A 187 18.74 14.51 -17.39
C SER A 187 19.94 15.34 -17.81
N ASP A 188 19.70 16.57 -18.26
CA ASP A 188 20.74 17.46 -18.80
C ASP A 188 21.29 18.39 -17.71
N LEU A 189 20.65 18.37 -16.53
CA LEU A 189 20.94 19.24 -15.40
C LEU A 189 21.36 18.40 -14.17
N CYS A 190 20.61 18.50 -13.08
CA CYS A 190 20.97 17.96 -11.77
C CYS A 190 21.07 16.42 -11.74
N ALA A 191 20.23 15.69 -12.50
CA ALA A 191 20.31 14.23 -12.56
C ALA A 191 21.48 13.77 -13.45
N GLY A 192 21.81 14.52 -14.50
CA GLY A 192 22.99 14.27 -15.33
C GLY A 192 24.30 14.36 -14.56
N GLY A 193 24.41 15.31 -13.64
CA GLY A 193 25.54 15.47 -12.73
C GLY A 193 25.52 14.57 -11.49
N CYS A 194 24.56 13.66 -11.33
CA CYS A 194 24.44 12.86 -10.11
C CYS A 194 25.51 11.77 -10.00
N ASN A 195 26.20 11.67 -8.85
CA ASN A 195 27.18 10.60 -8.61
C ASN A 195 26.59 9.18 -8.68
N LEU A 196 25.30 9.03 -8.37
CA LEU A 196 24.62 7.73 -8.46
C LEU A 196 24.44 7.24 -9.90
N THR A 197 24.62 8.10 -10.91
CA THR A 197 24.63 7.69 -12.31
C THR A 197 25.74 6.66 -12.61
N ALA A 198 26.80 6.62 -11.80
CA ALA A 198 27.84 5.60 -11.88
C ALA A 198 27.40 4.20 -11.38
N THR A 199 26.19 4.06 -10.84
CA THR A 199 25.63 2.79 -10.35
C THR A 199 24.60 2.22 -11.32
N GLU A 200 24.40 0.89 -11.32
CA GLU A 200 23.44 0.21 -12.19
C GLU A 200 21.99 0.66 -11.98
N GLU A 201 21.67 1.13 -10.77
CA GLU A 201 20.34 1.64 -10.41
C GLU A 201 20.04 3.01 -11.04
N GLY A 202 21.09 3.75 -11.44
CA GLY A 202 20.98 5.05 -12.08
C GLY A 202 20.81 6.26 -11.13
N ALA A 203 20.74 7.44 -11.74
CA ALA A 203 20.64 8.74 -11.05
C ALA A 203 19.40 8.85 -10.15
N ILE A 204 19.46 9.76 -9.16
CA ILE A 204 18.31 10.07 -8.30
C ILE A 204 17.23 10.83 -9.09
N ASN A 205 15.96 10.49 -8.86
CA ASN A 205 14.84 11.28 -9.36
C ASN A 205 14.64 12.58 -8.54
N ILE A 206 15.54 13.55 -8.77
CA ILE A 206 15.58 14.82 -8.04
C ILE A 206 14.32 15.66 -8.32
N GLY A 207 13.86 15.71 -9.57
CA GLY A 207 12.67 16.47 -9.96
C GLY A 207 11.40 15.96 -9.29
N GLY A 208 11.20 14.63 -9.26
CA GLY A 208 10.07 14.01 -8.57
C GLY A 208 10.08 14.25 -7.05
N LEU A 209 11.24 14.23 -6.41
CA LEU A 209 11.39 14.56 -4.99
C LEU A 209 11.09 16.05 -4.72
N GLN A 210 11.52 16.93 -5.62
CA GLN A 210 11.22 18.36 -5.53
C GLN A 210 9.72 18.64 -5.72
N GLN A 211 9.07 17.97 -6.67
CA GLN A 211 7.62 18.04 -6.84
C GLN A 211 6.91 17.56 -5.56
N PHE A 212 7.26 16.36 -5.07
CA PHE A 212 6.63 15.75 -3.89
C PHE A 212 6.76 16.60 -2.62
N ALA A 213 7.87 17.31 -2.43
CA ALA A 213 8.05 18.13 -1.24
C ALA A 213 7.19 19.40 -1.24
N VAL A 214 6.85 19.94 -2.42
CA VAL A 214 6.13 21.22 -2.58
C VAL A 214 4.65 21.01 -2.91
N GLU A 215 4.25 19.80 -3.32
CA GLU A 215 2.86 19.36 -3.53
C GLU A 215 2.08 19.25 -2.21
#